data_AF-E8R9N5-F1
#
_entry.id   AF-E8R9N5-F1
#
_cell.length_a   1.000
_cell.length_b   1.000
_cell.length_c   1.000
_cell.angle_alpha   90.00
_cell.angle_beta   90.00
_cell.angle_gamma   90.00
#
_symmetry.space_group_name_H-M   'P 1'
#
loop_
_entity.id
_entity.type
_entity.pdbx_description
1 polymer ?
#
loop_
_entity_poly.entity_id
_entity_poly.type
_entity_poly.pdbx_seq_one_letter_code
_entity_poly.pdbx_strand_id
1 'polypeptide(L)'
;MEVYVELRGNRWIRVTGRLKQVVVSKGRKSLRYVLVGESVGELPKLDGKYALRIPASKLNKVILRLIEEGKGYIIVFEKTGVDEYTAKAESMEALSLLKNIVEDVFSSGRRTASSEPSREAEESQSS
;
A
#
# COMPACT_ATOMS: atom_id res chain seq x y z
N MET A 1 -12.07 4.44 4.90
CA MET A 1 -11.57 3.45 3.93
C MET A 1 -11.53 2.11 4.62
N GLU A 2 -12.14 1.10 4.03
CA GLU A 2 -12.05 -0.28 4.49
C GLU A 2 -11.27 -1.10 3.47
N VAL A 3 -10.15 -1.64 3.91
CA VAL A 3 -9.29 -2.47 3.07
C VAL A 3 -9.25 -3.87 3.63
N TYR A 4 -9.64 -4.85 2.82
CA TYR A 4 -9.58 -6.26 3.14
C TYR A 4 -8.50 -6.91 2.28
N VAL A 5 -7.66 -7.76 2.86
CA VAL A 5 -6.61 -8.45 2.12
C VAL A 5 -6.51 -9.91 2.49
N GLU A 6 -6.38 -10.76 1.48
CA GLU A 6 -6.06 -12.16 1.64
C GLU A 6 -4.57 -12.34 1.91
N LEU A 7 -4.23 -12.94 3.04
CA LEU A 7 -2.87 -13.29 3.41
C LEU A 7 -2.51 -14.69 2.92
N ARG A 8 -1.23 -15.04 3.03
CA ARG A 8 -0.78 -16.43 2.87
C ARG A 8 -1.49 -17.34 3.88
N GLY A 9 -1.97 -18.48 3.40
CA GLY A 9 -2.77 -19.44 4.16
C GLY A 9 -4.27 -19.17 4.13
N ASN A 10 -4.77 -18.44 3.11
CA ASN A 10 -6.20 -18.19 2.86
C ASN A 10 -6.90 -17.52 4.07
N ARG A 11 -6.17 -16.66 4.78
CA ARG A 11 -6.68 -15.90 5.91
C ARG A 11 -6.96 -14.49 5.48
N TRP A 12 -8.07 -13.95 5.93
CA TRP A 12 -8.46 -12.59 5.60
C TRP A 12 -8.27 -11.66 6.79
N ILE A 13 -7.77 -10.47 6.49
CA ILE A 13 -7.71 -9.40 7.48
C ILE A 13 -8.39 -8.14 6.95
N ARG A 14 -9.05 -7.40 7.83
CA ARG A 14 -9.37 -5.98 7.64
C ARG A 14 -8.18 -5.17 8.12
N VAL A 15 -7.52 -4.46 7.22
CA VAL A 15 -6.33 -3.68 7.55
C VAL A 15 -6.72 -2.48 8.41
N THR A 16 -6.19 -2.44 9.62
CA THR A 16 -6.43 -1.37 10.60
C THR A 16 -5.22 -0.46 10.79
N GLY A 17 -4.05 -0.88 10.31
CA GLY A 17 -2.86 -0.03 10.37
C GLY A 17 -1.60 -0.67 9.82
N ARG A 18 -0.46 -0.15 10.26
CA ARG A 18 0.87 -0.63 9.89
C ARG A 18 1.82 -0.63 11.07
N LEU A 19 2.71 -1.61 11.10
CA LEU A 19 3.88 -1.62 11.98
C LEU A 19 5.14 -1.28 11.18
N LYS A 20 5.92 -0.34 11.72
CA LYS A 20 7.24 -0.01 11.20
C LYS A 20 8.24 -1.04 11.74
N GLN A 21 8.81 -1.83 10.85
CA GLN A 21 9.83 -2.82 11.16
C GLN A 21 11.18 -2.34 10.63
N VAL A 22 12.16 -2.23 11.51
CA VAL A 22 13.55 -2.01 11.13
C VAL A 22 14.15 -3.39 10.82
N VAL A 23 14.66 -3.56 9.61
CA VAL A 23 15.36 -4.77 9.19
C VAL A 23 16.83 -4.45 9.06
N VAL A 24 17.69 -5.22 9.75
CA VAL A 24 19.14 -5.09 9.63
C VAL A 24 19.64 -6.28 8.81
N SER A 25 20.30 -6.00 7.69
CA SER A 25 20.90 -7.04 6.84
C SER A 25 22.25 -6.56 6.34
N LYS A 26 23.29 -7.40 6.48
CA LYS A 26 24.68 -7.11 6.06
C LYS A 26 25.17 -5.72 6.52
N GLY A 27 24.88 -5.35 7.76
CA GLY A 27 25.26 -4.05 8.35
C GLY A 27 24.44 -2.84 7.88
N ARG A 28 23.51 -2.99 6.92
CA ARG A 28 22.62 -1.92 6.47
C ARG A 28 21.26 -2.01 7.16
N LYS A 29 20.77 -0.88 7.67
CA LYS A 29 19.41 -0.74 8.22
C LYS A 29 18.46 -0.37 7.09
N SER A 30 17.38 -1.11 6.92
CA SER A 30 16.27 -0.78 6.03
C SER A 30 14.96 -0.73 6.80
N LEU A 31 14.01 0.05 6.28
CA LEU A 31 12.67 0.16 6.85
C LEU A 31 11.70 -0.66 6.01
N ARG A 32 10.94 -1.51 6.69
CA ARG A 32 9.82 -2.26 6.12
C ARG A 32 8.55 -1.90 6.87
N TYR A 33 7.42 -1.88 6.17
CA TYR A 33 6.10 -1.78 6.79
C TYR A 33 5.38 -3.12 6.68
N VAL A 34 4.82 -3.57 7.80
CA VAL A 34 3.98 -4.75 7.89
C VAL A 34 2.55 -4.28 8.10
N LEU A 35 1.62 -4.78 7.28
CA LEU A 35 0.20 -4.49 7.46
C LEU A 35 -0.31 -5.23 8.69
N VAL A 36 -1.07 -4.52 9.52
CA VAL A 36 -1.77 -5.11 10.67
C VAL A 36 -3.26 -4.89 10.52
N GLY A 37 -4.01 -5.85 11.03
CA GLY A 37 -5.44 -5.90 10.83
C GLY A 37 -6.10 -6.93 11.71
N GLU A 38 -7.42 -6.81 11.79
CA GLU A 38 -8.28 -7.77 12.49
C GLU A 38 -8.56 -8.95 11.55
N SER A 39 -8.51 -10.18 12.08
CA SER A 39 -8.92 -11.36 11.31
C SER A 39 -10.43 -11.28 11.05
N VAL A 40 -10.84 -11.53 9.82
CA VAL A 40 -12.25 -11.53 9.44
C VAL A 40 -12.66 -12.89 8.90
N GLY A 41 -13.83 -13.37 9.33
CA GLY A 41 -14.42 -14.62 8.83
C GLY A 41 -15.34 -14.42 7.63
N GLU A 42 -15.94 -13.23 7.51
CA GLU A 42 -16.84 -12.85 6.43
C GLU A 42 -16.33 -11.59 5.73
N LEU A 43 -16.43 -11.57 4.40
CA LEU A 43 -16.00 -10.47 3.56
C LEU A 43 -17.20 -9.72 2.97
N PRO A 44 -17.05 -8.43 2.69
CA PRO A 44 -18.02 -7.71 1.88
C PRO A 44 -18.17 -8.40 0.52
N LYS A 45 -19.42 -8.67 0.12
CA LYS A 45 -19.73 -9.23 -1.20
C LYS A 45 -19.61 -8.10 -2.23
N LEU A 46 -18.47 -8.06 -2.91
CA LEU A 46 -18.24 -7.14 -4.02
C LEU A 46 -18.41 -7.86 -5.36
N ASP A 47 -19.21 -7.29 -6.24
CA ASP A 47 -19.29 -7.74 -7.62
C ASP A 47 -17.94 -7.50 -8.30
N GLY A 48 -17.39 -8.55 -8.93
CA GLY A 48 -16.10 -8.48 -9.63
C GLY A 48 -16.09 -7.56 -10.87
N LYS A 49 -17.16 -6.80 -11.11
CA LYS A 49 -17.33 -5.84 -12.20
C LYS A 49 -16.30 -4.71 -12.13
N TYR A 50 -15.92 -4.29 -10.92
CA TYR A 50 -14.96 -3.22 -10.69
C TYR A 50 -13.66 -3.78 -10.12
N ALA A 51 -12.86 -4.42 -10.97
CA ALA A 51 -11.65 -5.10 -10.55
C ALA A 51 -10.41 -4.67 -11.35
N LEU A 52 -9.23 -4.71 -10.71
CA LEU A 52 -7.94 -4.55 -11.38
C LEU A 52 -6.86 -5.43 -10.74
N ARG A 53 -5.86 -5.82 -11.54
CA ARG A 53 -4.74 -6.66 -11.07
C ARG A 53 -3.58 -5.84 -10.52
N ILE A 54 -3.04 -6.28 -9.39
CA ILE A 54 -1.95 -5.61 -8.68
C ILE A 54 -0.86 -6.63 -8.35
N PRO A 55 0.40 -6.37 -8.71
CA PRO A 55 1.53 -7.20 -8.30
C PRO A 55 1.70 -7.19 -6.76
N ALA A 56 1.98 -8.36 -6.19
CA ALA A 56 2.23 -8.54 -4.76
C ALA A 56 3.35 -7.62 -4.23
N SER A 57 4.35 -7.33 -5.07
CA SER A 57 5.48 -6.44 -4.74
C SER A 57 5.07 -4.98 -4.50
N LYS A 58 3.94 -4.54 -5.05
CA LYS A 58 3.40 -3.17 -4.90
C LYS A 58 2.24 -3.09 -3.93
N LEU A 59 1.61 -4.22 -3.60
CA LEU A 59 0.41 -4.33 -2.77
C LEU A 59 0.49 -3.49 -1.49
N ASN A 60 1.53 -3.66 -0.67
CA ASN A 60 1.66 -2.92 0.60
C ASN A 60 1.66 -1.40 0.36
N LYS A 61 2.34 -0.91 -0.67
CA LYS A 61 2.38 0.54 -0.95
C LYS A 61 1.02 1.07 -1.38
N VAL A 62 0.30 0.30 -2.20
CA VAL A 62 -1.06 0.65 -2.64
C VAL A 62 -2.02 0.68 -1.45
N ILE A 63 -2.02 -0.35 -0.61
CA ILE A 63 -2.87 -0.42 0.59
C ILE A 63 -2.60 0.76 1.53
N LEU A 64 -1.32 1.09 1.74
CA LEU A 64 -0.96 2.23 2.60
C LEU A 64 -1.47 3.55 2.05
N ARG A 65 -1.32 3.80 0.74
CA ARG A 65 -1.86 5.01 0.10
C ARG A 65 -3.39 5.08 0.17
N LEU A 66 -4.09 3.96 -0.02
CA LEU A 66 -5.55 3.90 0.11
C LEU A 66 -6.04 4.28 1.51
N ILE A 67 -5.36 3.77 2.54
CA ILE A 67 -5.70 4.09 3.93
C ILE A 67 -5.43 5.58 4.21
N GLU A 68 -4.32 6.13 3.69
CA GLU A 68 -3.97 7.55 3.82
C GLU A 68 -4.99 8.47 3.13
N GLU A 69 -5.55 8.09 1.98
CA GLU A 69 -6.63 8.85 1.32
C GLU A 69 -7.92 8.93 2.15
N GLY A 70 -8.15 7.97 3.06
CA GLY A 70 -9.20 8.03 4.07
C GLY A 70 -10.64 8.02 3.54
N LYS A 71 -10.88 7.88 2.24
CA LYS A 71 -12.22 7.87 1.64
C LYS A 71 -13.07 6.73 2.21
N GLY A 72 -14.37 6.90 2.36
CA GLY A 72 -15.29 5.91 2.95
C GLY A 72 -15.52 4.63 2.13
N TYR A 73 -14.62 4.29 1.20
CA TYR A 73 -14.82 3.19 0.27
C TYR A 73 -14.37 1.82 0.81
N ILE A 74 -14.89 0.76 0.20
CA ILE A 74 -14.52 -0.64 0.44
C ILE A 74 -13.70 -1.19 -0.74
N ILE A 75 -12.54 -1.78 -0.42
CA ILE A 75 -11.68 -2.49 -1.38
C ILE A 75 -11.24 -3.84 -0.82
N VAL A 76 -11.40 -4.89 -1.63
CA VAL A 76 -11.03 -6.27 -1.29
C VAL A 76 -9.90 -6.74 -2.21
N PHE A 77 -8.78 -7.14 -1.63
CA PHE A 77 -7.61 -7.68 -2.32
C PHE A 77 -7.58 -9.20 -2.17
N GLU A 78 -7.98 -9.90 -3.23
CA GLU A 78 -7.96 -11.37 -3.32
C GLU A 78 -6.70 -11.85 -4.00
N LYS A 79 -6.09 -12.91 -3.49
CA LYS A 79 -4.88 -13.47 -4.08
C LYS A 79 -5.26 -14.36 -5.26
N THR A 80 -4.89 -13.96 -6.47
CA THR A 80 -5.20 -14.72 -7.69
C THR A 80 -4.02 -15.53 -8.24
N GLY A 81 -2.82 -15.32 -7.70
CA GLY A 81 -1.62 -16.06 -8.11
C GLY A 81 -0.51 -15.97 -7.06
N VAL A 82 0.66 -16.51 -7.38
CA VAL A 82 1.82 -16.47 -6.47
C VAL A 82 2.26 -15.03 -6.19
N ASP A 83 2.25 -14.18 -7.24
CA ASP A 83 2.75 -12.81 -7.21
C ASP A 83 1.72 -11.76 -7.66
N GLU A 84 0.45 -12.13 -7.73
CA GLU A 84 -0.63 -11.24 -8.17
C GLU A 84 -1.84 -11.28 -7.25
N TYR A 85 -2.46 -10.12 -7.12
CA TYR A 85 -3.72 -9.90 -6.43
C TYR A 85 -4.73 -9.27 -7.39
N THR A 86 -5.99 -9.59 -7.21
CA THR A 86 -7.10 -8.88 -7.81
C THR A 86 -7.73 -7.98 -6.75
N ALA A 87 -7.70 -6.67 -6.99
CA ALA A 87 -8.37 -5.70 -6.16
C ALA A 87 -9.76 -5.41 -6.72
N LYS A 88 -10.78 -5.73 -5.93
CA LYS A 88 -12.20 -5.47 -6.21
C LYS A 88 -12.63 -4.24 -5.43
N ALA A 89 -13.24 -3.29 -6.12
CA ALA A 89 -13.79 -2.06 -5.53
C ALA A 89 -15.31 -2.14 -5.49
N GLU A 90 -15.95 -1.48 -4.53
CA GLU A 90 -17.42 -1.51 -4.42
C GLU A 90 -18.14 -0.70 -5.51
N SER A 91 -17.46 0.31 -6.08
CA SER A 91 -18.04 1.23 -7.05
C SER A 91 -17.04 1.67 -8.13
N MET A 92 -17.54 2.34 -9.16
CA MET A 92 -16.71 2.91 -10.22
C MET A 92 -15.82 4.05 -9.72
N GLU A 93 -16.29 4.83 -8.74
CA GLU A 93 -15.53 5.89 -8.09
C GLU A 93 -14.38 5.31 -7.27
N ALA A 94 -14.66 4.26 -6.49
CA ALA A 94 -13.64 3.53 -5.73
C ALA A 94 -12.58 2.91 -6.65
N LEU A 95 -13.00 2.34 -7.80
CA LEU A 95 -12.09 1.82 -8.81
C LEU A 95 -11.23 2.92 -9.45
N SER A 96 -11.81 4.09 -9.71
CA SER A 96 -11.08 5.22 -10.30
C SER A 96 -10.00 5.75 -9.34
N LEU A 97 -10.34 5.89 -8.06
CA LEU A 97 -9.38 6.21 -7.01
C LEU A 97 -8.25 5.17 -6.93
N LEU A 98 -8.61 3.89 -6.94
CA LEU A 98 -7.65 2.79 -6.90
C LEU A 98 -6.70 2.82 -8.10
N LYS A 99 -7.21 3.08 -9.31
CA LYS A 99 -6.38 3.25 -10.52
C LYS A 99 -5.38 4.39 -10.38
N ASN A 100 -5.83 5.56 -9.93
CA ASN A 100 -4.96 6.72 -9.75
C ASN A 100 -3.83 6.42 -8.75
N ILE A 101 -4.14 5.76 -7.62
CA ILE A 101 -3.12 5.36 -6.64
C ILE A 101 -2.14 4.35 -7.24
N VAL A 102 -2.64 3.36 -7.99
CA VAL A 102 -1.80 2.36 -8.64
C VAL A 102 -0.84 3.03 -9.62
N GLU A 103 -1.33 3.94 -10.46
CA GLU A 103 -0.49 4.71 -11.39
C GLU A 103 0.57 5.55 -10.66
N ASP A 104 0.21 6.23 -9.57
CA ASP A 104 1.15 6.99 -8.73
C ASP A 104 2.25 6.08 -8.15
N VAL A 105 1.86 4.96 -7.52
CA VAL A 105 2.80 4.01 -6.89
C VAL A 105 3.75 3.38 -7.91
N PHE A 106 3.28 3.15 -9.13
CA PHE A 106 4.08 2.51 -10.18
C PHE A 106 5.02 3.53 -10.85
N SER A 107 4.56 4.77 -11.02
CA SER A 107 5.35 5.87 -11.58
C SER A 107 6.41 6.40 -10.60
N SER A 108 6.13 6.33 -9.29
CA SER A 108 7.04 6.70 -8.20
C SER A 108 8.32 5.86 -8.18
N GLY A 109 8.33 4.69 -8.81
CA GLY A 109 9.54 3.89 -9.01
C GLY A 109 10.56 4.51 -9.97
N ARG A 110 10.20 5.53 -10.75
CA ARG A 110 11.10 6.23 -11.69
C ARG A 110 11.74 7.51 -11.13
N ARG A 111 11.26 8.06 -9.99
CA ARG A 111 11.69 9.39 -9.50
C ARG A 111 12.77 9.39 -8.41
N THR A 112 13.25 8.25 -7.94
CA THR A 112 14.36 8.21 -6.95
C THR A 112 15.72 8.10 -7.61
N ALA A 113 16.00 8.99 -8.58
CA ALA A 113 17.33 9.18 -9.15
C ALA A 113 17.53 10.64 -9.57
N SER A 114 17.20 11.60 -8.68
CA SER A 114 17.68 12.99 -8.69
C SER A 114 16.81 13.82 -7.76
N SER A 115 17.31 14.10 -6.55
CA SER A 115 17.19 15.38 -5.82
C SER A 115 17.45 15.19 -4.33
N GLU A 116 18.73 15.17 -3.95
CA GLU A 116 19.13 15.86 -2.73
C GLU A 116 19.33 17.34 -3.12
N PRO A 117 18.54 18.29 -2.61
CA PRO A 117 19.01 19.64 -2.41
C PRO A 117 19.64 19.70 -1.02
N SER A 118 20.95 19.57 -0.95
CA SER A 118 21.72 20.00 0.22
C SER A 118 21.55 21.52 0.34
N ARG A 119 20.73 21.95 1.29
CA ARG A 119 20.61 23.37 1.67
C ARG A 119 21.94 23.83 2.25
N GLU A 120 22.51 24.88 1.64
CA GLU A 120 23.61 25.66 2.18
C GLU A 120 23.20 26.43 3.44
N ALA A 121 24.19 26.57 4.33
CA ALA A 121 24.55 27.73 5.14
C ALA A 121 23.50 28.38 6.06
N GLU A 122 23.71 28.24 7.37
CA GLU A 122 23.91 29.37 8.28
C GLU A 122 24.32 28.83 9.66
N GLU A 123 25.59 28.95 10.02
CA GLU A 123 25.96 29.03 11.44
C GLU A 123 27.14 30.00 11.61
N SER A 124 26.76 31.21 11.97
CA SER A 124 27.59 32.28 12.50
C SER A 124 28.15 31.88 13.87
N GLN A 125 29.46 31.68 14.01
CA GLN A 125 30.22 31.87 15.27
C GLN A 125 31.67 32.24 14.91
N SER A 126 32.04 33.52 14.94
CA SER A 126 32.76 34.18 16.05
C SER A 126 34.12 33.57 16.39
N SER A 127 35.20 34.16 15.87
CA SER A 127 36.37 34.70 16.61
C SER A 127 37.39 35.27 15.64
#